data_AF-A0A430BH59-F1
#
_entry.id   AF-A0A430BH59-F1
#
_cell.length_a   1.000
_cell.length_b   1.000
_cell.length_c   1.000
_cell.angle_alpha   90.00
_cell.angle_beta   90.00
_cell.angle_gamma   90.00
#
_symmetry.space_group_name_H-M   'P 1'
#
loop_
_entity.id
_entity.type
_entity.pdbx_description
1 polymer ?
#
loop_
_entity_poly.entity_id
_entity_poly.type
_entity_poly.pdbx_seq_one_letter_code
_entity_poly.pdbx_strand_id
1 'polypeptide(L)' 'MPTPQRRRERRGGNLSDALGRADIAAEFLRRNHTYRAEYAQMQQRIADGAVVKDAAETAFARRWGLSFRHCAG' A
#
# COMPACT_ATOMS: atom_id res chain seq x y z
N MET A 1 8.88 1.52 -49.32
CA MET A 1 9.08 0.41 -48.36
C MET A 1 8.48 0.82 -47.01
N PRO A 2 7.37 0.25 -46.53
CA PRO A 2 6.95 0.43 -45.14
C PRO A 2 7.35 -0.80 -44.31
N THR A 3 8.11 -0.61 -43.23
CA THR A 3 8.31 -1.65 -42.22
C THR A 3 7.14 -1.64 -41.23
N PRO A 4 6.59 -2.81 -40.82
CA PRO A 4 5.56 -2.85 -39.81
C PRO A 4 6.23 -2.63 -38.44
N GLN A 5 5.96 -1.48 -37.81
CA GLN A 5 6.28 -1.29 -36.41
C GLN A 5 5.39 -2.20 -35.57
N ARG A 6 5.92 -3.40 -35.36
CA ARG A 6 5.49 -4.41 -34.40
C ARG A 6 5.09 -3.70 -33.10
N ARG A 7 3.78 -3.57 -32.90
CA ARG A 7 3.13 -3.15 -31.67
C ARG A 7 3.89 -3.83 -30.53
N ARG A 8 4.69 -3.07 -29.78
CA ARG A 8 5.37 -3.56 -28.58
C ARG A 8 4.28 -3.96 -27.61
N GLU A 9 4.01 -5.26 -27.59
CA GLU A 9 3.18 -5.92 -26.62
C GLU A 9 3.66 -5.50 -25.23
N ARG A 10 2.72 -4.98 -24.46
CA ARG A 10 2.85 -4.79 -23.03
C ARG A 10 3.27 -6.13 -22.43
N ARG A 11 4.55 -6.30 -22.13
CA ARG A 11 5.05 -7.49 -21.44
C ARG A 11 5.82 -7.03 -20.20
N GLY A 12 5.18 -7.26 -19.05
CA GLY A 12 5.86 -7.54 -17.79
C GLY A 12 6.76 -6.46 -17.20
N GLY A 13 6.25 -5.25 -17.00
CA GLY A 13 6.93 -4.21 -16.23
C GLY A 13 6.91 -4.51 -14.72
N ASN A 14 7.78 -5.42 -14.31
CA ASN A 14 8.57 -5.39 -13.07
C ASN A 14 7.84 -5.06 -11.74
N LEU A 15 7.43 -6.11 -11.01
CA LEU A 15 7.07 -6.02 -9.58
C LEU A 15 8.16 -5.35 -8.72
N SER A 16 9.41 -5.30 -9.18
CA SER A 16 10.53 -4.66 -8.46
C SER A 16 10.56 -3.13 -8.60
N ASP A 17 9.98 -2.54 -9.65
CA ASP A 17 9.89 -1.07 -9.80
C ASP A 17 8.77 -0.50 -8.90
N ALA A 18 7.73 -1.31 -8.65
CA ALA A 18 6.69 -1.01 -7.68
C ALA A 18 7.22 -1.00 -6.24
N LEU A 19 8.17 -1.90 -5.91
CA LEU A 19 8.85 -1.90 -4.62
C LEU A 19 9.61 -0.59 -4.40
N GLY A 20 10.43 -0.15 -5.35
CA GLY A 20 11.24 1.06 -5.21
C GLY A 20 10.45 2.34 -4.89
N ARG A 21 9.25 2.53 -5.48
CA ARG A 21 8.38 3.68 -5.17
C ARG A 21 7.55 3.47 -3.91
N ALA A 22 7.08 2.25 -3.66
CA ALA A 22 6.32 1.92 -2.47
C ALA A 22 7.18 2.00 -1.20
N ASP A 23 8.44 1.58 -1.27
CA ASP A 23 9.41 1.68 -0.17
C ASP A 23 9.71 3.14 0.16
N ILE A 24 9.88 4.00 -0.85
CA ILE A 24 10.04 5.45 -0.63
C ILE A 24 8.80 6.04 0.04
N ALA A 25 7.59 5.72 -0.45
CA ALA A 25 6.35 6.17 0.17
C ALA A 25 6.19 5.62 1.61
N ALA A 26 6.58 4.38 1.86
CA ALA A 26 6.56 3.76 3.18
C ALA A 26 7.50 4.48 4.15
N GLU A 27 8.68 4.92 3.69
CA GLU A 27 9.61 5.70 4.52
C GLU A 27 9.07 7.10 4.87
N PHE A 28 8.33 7.76 3.98
CA PHE A 28 7.61 9.01 4.31
C PHE A 28 6.57 8.80 5.41
N LEU A 29 5.83 7.71 5.36
CA LEU A 29 4.86 7.35 6.41
C LEU A 29 5.57 7.02 7.72
N ARG A 30 6.70 6.31 7.66
CA ARG A 30 7.50 5.94 8.82
C ARG A 30 8.08 7.15 9.56
N ARG A 31 8.43 8.21 8.82
CA ARG A 31 8.94 9.47 9.40
C ARG A 31 7.82 10.39 9.91
N ASN A 32 6.57 10.15 9.53
CA ASN A 32 5.44 10.99 9.93
C ASN A 32 4.94 10.63 11.35
N HIS A 33 5.05 11.57 12.29
CA HIS A 33 4.67 11.34 13.69
C HIS A 33 3.15 11.14 13.87
N THR A 34 2.33 11.83 13.08
CA THR A 34 0.87 11.68 13.09
C THR A 34 0.48 10.27 12.64
N TYR A 35 1.10 9.78 11.57
CA TYR A 35 0.89 8.40 11.10
C TYR A 35 1.21 7.38 12.19
N ARG A 36 2.33 7.54 12.90
CA ARG A 36 2.73 6.62 13.98
C ARG A 36 1.75 6.64 15.16
N ALA A 37 1.29 7.83 15.57
CA ALA A 37 0.34 7.97 16.67
C ALA A 37 -1.01 7.33 16.31
N GLU A 38 -1.50 7.56 15.09
CA GLU A 38 -2.76 6.97 14.63
C GLU A 38 -2.68 5.47 14.39
N TYR A 39 -1.55 4.98 13.88
CA TYR A 39 -1.30 3.55 13.73
C TYR A 39 -1.25 2.84 15.09
N ALA A 40 -0.59 3.44 16.09
CA ALA A 40 -0.58 2.91 17.45
C ALA A 40 -1.98 2.90 18.07
N GLN A 41 -2.76 3.98 17.88
CA GLN A 41 -4.15 4.03 18.35
C GLN A 41 -5.03 2.99 17.65
N MET A 42 -4.86 2.78 16.36
CA MET A 42 -5.54 1.72 15.61
C MET A 42 -5.22 0.35 16.19
N GLN A 43 -3.94 0.04 16.41
CA GLN A 43 -3.50 -1.23 16.98
C GLN A 43 -4.04 -1.44 18.40
N GLN A 44 -4.07 -0.39 19.22
CA GLN A 44 -4.66 -0.44 20.55
C GLN A 44 -6.16 -0.78 20.48
N ARG A 45 -6.92 -0.12 19.59
CA ARG A 45 -8.36 -0.39 19.42
C ARG A 45 -8.66 -1.80 18.89
N ILE A 46 -7.75 -2.37 18.09
CA ILE A 46 -7.83 -3.77 17.64
C ILE A 46 -7.54 -4.71 18.81
N ALA A 47 -6.49 -4.43 19.60
CA ALA A 47 -6.13 -5.23 20.78
C ALA A 47 -7.22 -5.21 21.86
N ASP A 48 -7.85 -4.06 22.06
CA ASP A 48 -8.98 -3.88 22.98
C ASP A 48 -10.29 -4.50 22.45
N GLY A 49 -10.28 -5.05 21.22
CA GLY A 49 -11.45 -5.67 20.58
C GLY A 49 -12.54 -4.67 20.16
N ALA A 50 -12.27 -3.37 20.21
CA ALA A 50 -13.22 -2.33 19.89
C ALA A 50 -13.51 -2.21 18.39
N VAL A 51 -12.60 -2.68 17.53
CA VAL A 51 -12.76 -2.66 16.06
C VAL A 51 -12.20 -3.94 15.45
N VAL A 52 -12.94 -4.53 14.51
CA VAL A 52 -12.46 -5.66 13.70
C VAL A 52 -11.24 -5.22 12.90
N LYS A 53 -10.15 -6.00 12.99
CA LYS A 53 -8.86 -5.71 12.35
C LYS A 53 -9.00 -5.30 10.88
N ASP A 54 -9.77 -6.05 10.10
CA ASP A 54 -9.99 -5.78 8.68
C ASP A 54 -10.68 -4.42 8.42
N ALA A 55 -11.68 -4.08 9.23
CA ALA A 55 -12.39 -2.80 9.13
C ALA A 55 -11.48 -1.63 9.53
N ALA A 56 -10.66 -1.81 10.58
CA ALA A 56 -9.69 -0.82 11.03
C ALA A 56 -8.62 -0.57 9.95
N GLU A 57 -8.03 -1.63 9.40
CA GLU A 57 -7.03 -1.54 8.34
C GLU A 57 -7.61 -0.92 7.06
N THR A 58 -8.85 -1.26 6.69
CA THR A 58 -9.53 -0.68 5.52
C THR A 58 -9.80 0.81 5.70
N ALA A 59 -10.29 1.23 6.88
CA ALA A 59 -10.53 2.64 7.16
C ALA A 59 -9.22 3.45 7.19
N PHE A 60 -8.17 2.86 7.77
CA PHE A 60 -6.85 3.47 7.83
C PHE A 60 -6.21 3.61 6.44
N ALA A 61 -6.33 2.57 5.61
CA ALA A 61 -5.93 2.58 4.20
C ALA A 61 -6.60 3.71 3.42
N ARG A 62 -7.92 3.85 3.53
CA ARG A 62 -8.68 4.92 2.86
C ARG A 62 -8.21 6.32 3.28
N ARG A 63 -7.90 6.50 4.56
CA ARG A 63 -7.47 7.80 5.10
C ARG A 63 -6.07 8.19 4.66
N TRP A 64 -5.15 7.23 4.60
CA TRP A 64 -3.75 7.46 4.27
C TRP A 64 -3.41 7.17 2.80
N GLY A 65 -4.38 6.78 1.98
CA GLY A 65 -4.17 6.40 0.58
C GLY A 65 -3.35 5.12 0.41
N LEU A 66 -3.34 4.25 1.42
CA LEU A 66 -2.61 2.99 1.40
C LEU A 66 -3.47 1.90 0.79
N SER A 67 -2.86 1.01 0.03
CA SER A 67 -3.48 -0.24 -0.39
C SER A 67 -2.74 -1.36 0.32
N PHE A 68 -3.32 -1.87 1.41
CA PHE A 68 -2.82 -3.12 1.98
C PHE A 68 -3.19 -4.24 1.02
N ARG A 69 -2.19 -4.93 0.46
CA ARG A 69 -2.44 -6.17 -0.24
C ARG A 69 -2.86 -7.17 0.82
N HIS A 70 -4.16 -7.38 0.98
CA HIS A 70 -4.68 -8.53 1.69
C HIS A 70 -4.20 -9.77 0.90
N CYS A 71 -3.10 -10.38 1.33
CA CYS A 71 -2.76 -11.72 0.89
C CYS A 71 -3.80 -12.65 1.50
N ALA A 72 -4.94 -12.78 0.84
CA ALA A 72 -5.86 -13.88 1.07
C ALA A 72 -5.12 -15.15 0.63
N GLY A 73 -4.67 -15.93 1.60
CA GLY A 73 -4.19 -17.30 1.46
C GLY A 73 -5.09 -18.21 2.26
#